data_AF-A0A5A8A8Q0-F1
#
_entry.id   AF-A0A5A8A8Q0-F1
#
_cell.length_a   1.000
_cell.length_b   1.000
_cell.length_c   1.000
_cell.angle_alpha   90.00
_cell.angle_beta   90.00
_cell.angle_gamma   90.00
#
_symmetry.space_group_name_H-M   'P 1'
#
loop_
_entity.id
_entity.type
_entity.pdbx_description
1 polymer ?
#
loop_
_entity_poly.entity_id
_entity_poly.type
_entity_poly.pdbx_seq_one_letter_code
_entity_poly.pdbx_strand_id
1 'polypeptide(L)'
;MSADGPSGLIPAILAGLTLRGSGLLSGRPPRPAANTERDPDDPGHETSDVNVRNTALVMAGLALTALAVIGTMVWMMATFAASQRRALPALTPQQTMPLVPPPPNLQADPYADLDRERAAAEAHLSGYGYRDEARTRARIPIGRAMDLVIGRSLDAAEPGDR
;
A
#
# COMPACT_ATOMS: atom_id res chain seq x y z
N MET A 1 34.20 -29.27 -39.73
CA MET A 1 34.61 -27.87 -39.45
C MET A 1 33.56 -26.96 -40.02
N SER A 2 32.91 -26.17 -39.17
CA SER A 2 32.41 -24.81 -39.38
C SER A 2 31.24 -24.59 -38.45
N ALA A 3 31.51 -23.74 -37.46
CA ALA A 3 30.63 -23.37 -36.38
C ALA A 3 29.83 -22.12 -36.80
N ASP A 4 28.50 -22.21 -36.77
CA ASP A 4 27.64 -21.04 -36.74
C ASP A 4 27.34 -20.71 -35.28
N GLY A 5 28.00 -19.66 -34.77
CA GLY A 5 27.79 -19.12 -33.43
C GLY A 5 26.62 -18.13 -33.38
N PRO A 6 25.92 -18.02 -32.23
CA PRO A 6 24.69 -17.24 -32.12
C PRO A 6 24.94 -15.74 -31.92
N SER A 7 23.92 -15.02 -32.37
CA SER A 7 23.63 -13.60 -32.23
C SER A 7 23.88 -13.07 -30.81
N GLY A 8 24.62 -11.96 -30.71
CA GLY A 8 24.79 -11.25 -29.45
C GLY A 8 25.32 -9.83 -29.62
N LEU A 9 24.52 -8.88 -29.11
CA LEU A 9 24.92 -7.62 -28.47
C LEU A 9 25.13 -6.36 -29.34
N ILE A 10 24.14 -5.48 -29.16
CA ILE A 10 23.98 -4.06 -29.52
C ILE A 10 25.16 -3.20 -28.98
N PRO A 11 25.55 -2.09 -29.63
CA PRO A 11 25.09 -0.81 -29.09
C PRO A 11 24.61 0.18 -30.16
N ALA A 12 23.37 0.62 -29.99
CA ALA A 12 22.70 1.71 -30.68
C ALA A 12 23.32 3.05 -30.24
N ILE A 13 24.51 3.38 -30.76
CA ILE A 13 25.18 4.67 -30.55
C ILE A 13 24.94 5.63 -31.73
N LEU A 14 24.11 5.26 -32.71
CA LEU A 14 23.96 6.04 -33.95
C LEU A 14 22.78 7.02 -33.99
N ALA A 15 22.14 7.34 -32.86
CA ALA A 15 20.99 8.28 -32.82
C ALA A 15 21.34 9.70 -32.32
N GLY A 16 22.61 9.97 -31.97
CA GLY A 16 23.04 11.31 -31.52
C GLY A 16 23.49 12.25 -32.64
N LEU A 17 23.72 11.75 -33.87
CA LEU A 17 24.41 12.50 -34.93
C LEU A 17 23.51 12.99 -36.07
N THR A 18 22.22 12.65 -36.09
CA THR A 18 21.31 13.09 -37.17
C THR A 18 20.68 14.47 -36.93
N LEU A 19 20.86 15.06 -35.74
CA LEU A 19 20.40 16.43 -35.45
C LEU A 19 21.50 17.50 -35.62
N ARG A 20 22.54 17.22 -36.41
CA ARG A 20 23.51 18.25 -36.86
C ARG A 20 23.23 18.76 -38.28
N GLY A 21 22.29 18.15 -39.00
CA GLY A 21 22.01 18.42 -40.42
C GLY A 21 20.83 19.35 -40.72
N SER A 22 20.02 19.75 -39.73
CA SER A 22 18.93 20.70 -39.97
C SER A 22 19.50 22.13 -39.90
N GLY A 23 19.78 22.70 -41.07
CA GLY A 23 20.33 24.04 -41.29
C GLY A 23 19.44 25.20 -40.81
N LEU A 24 19.11 25.22 -39.51
CA LEU A 24 18.37 26.30 -38.85
C LEU A 24 19.29 27.31 -38.15
N LEU A 25 20.62 27.17 -38.27
CA LEU A 25 21.61 28.10 -37.71
C LEU A 25 22.43 28.79 -38.82
N SER A 26 21.79 29.63 -39.62
CA SER A 26 22.49 30.62 -40.46
C SER A 26 21.96 32.01 -40.13
N GLY A 27 22.48 32.56 -39.04
CA GLY A 27 22.16 33.90 -38.57
C GLY A 27 23.05 34.32 -37.41
N ARG A 28 24.35 33.99 -37.45
CA ARG A 28 25.30 34.48 -36.44
C ARG A 28 25.59 35.95 -36.75
N PRO A 29 25.15 36.92 -35.93
CA PRO A 29 25.56 38.30 -36.13
C PRO A 29 27.08 38.43 -35.97
N PRO A 30 27.72 39.42 -36.62
CA PRO A 30 29.15 39.67 -36.48
C PRO A 30 29.50 39.83 -35.00
N ARG A 31 30.55 39.15 -34.56
CA ARG A 31 31.04 39.23 -33.19
C ARG A 31 31.54 40.66 -32.96
N PRO A 32 30.96 41.45 -32.02
CA PRO A 32 31.51 42.74 -31.69
C PRO A 32 32.95 42.56 -31.17
N ALA A 33 33.81 43.54 -31.45
CA ALA A 33 35.20 43.52 -31.04
C ALA A 33 35.29 43.25 -29.53
N ALA A 34 36.18 42.33 -29.12
CA ALA A 34 36.25 41.80 -27.76
C ALA A 34 36.56 42.83 -26.65
N ASN A 35 36.82 44.10 -27.03
CA ASN A 35 37.32 45.15 -26.16
C ASN A 35 36.46 46.43 -26.27
N THR A 36 35.14 46.31 -26.18
CA THR A 36 34.31 47.47 -25.84
C THR A 36 34.26 47.55 -24.32
N GLU A 37 34.81 48.63 -23.78
CA GLU A 37 34.83 48.94 -22.35
C GLU A 37 33.36 48.97 -21.87
N ARG A 38 32.96 47.96 -21.09
CA ARG A 38 31.63 47.93 -20.46
C ARG A 38 31.68 48.80 -19.22
N ASP A 39 30.64 49.58 -19.03
CA ASP A 39 30.41 50.35 -17.81
C ASP A 39 30.37 49.38 -16.61
N PRO A 40 31.23 49.52 -15.59
CA PRO A 40 31.22 48.68 -14.39
C PRO A 40 29.94 48.82 -13.57
N ASP A 41 29.17 49.89 -13.77
CA ASP A 41 27.91 50.16 -13.07
C ASP A 41 26.66 49.74 -13.87
N ASP A 42 26.80 49.12 -15.05
CA ASP A 42 25.67 48.62 -15.85
C ASP A 42 25.32 47.17 -15.43
N PRO A 43 24.19 46.94 -14.73
CA PRO A 43 23.72 45.60 -14.46
C PRO A 43 23.27 44.96 -15.78
N GLY A 44 24.19 44.24 -16.43
CA GLY A 44 23.88 43.56 -17.69
C GLY A 44 22.65 42.65 -17.56
N HIS A 45 21.68 42.82 -18.46
CA HIS A 45 20.45 42.02 -18.51
C HIS A 45 20.29 41.30 -19.85
N GLU A 46 19.58 40.18 -19.84
CA GLU A 46 19.26 39.42 -21.06
C GLU A 46 18.16 40.16 -21.85
N THR A 47 18.45 40.52 -23.10
CA THR A 47 17.53 41.28 -23.97
C THR A 47 16.65 40.40 -24.85
N SER A 48 16.72 39.08 -24.69
CA SER A 48 16.01 38.10 -25.52
C SER A 48 15.18 37.18 -24.65
N ASP A 49 13.89 37.05 -24.96
CA ASP A 49 13.02 36.11 -24.27
C ASP A 49 13.30 34.66 -24.69
N VAL A 50 12.96 33.72 -23.80
CA VAL A 50 13.00 32.29 -24.09
C VAL A 50 12.00 31.96 -25.20
N ASN A 51 12.44 31.17 -26.18
CA ASN A 51 11.57 30.70 -27.24
C ASN A 51 10.57 29.65 -26.71
N VAL A 52 9.39 30.11 -26.32
CA VAL A 52 8.31 29.29 -25.73
C VAL A 52 7.97 28.07 -26.60
N ARG A 53 7.96 28.24 -27.94
CA ARG A 53 7.64 27.14 -28.87
C ARG A 53 8.68 26.04 -28.80
N ASN A 54 9.96 26.38 -28.82
CA ASN A 54 11.04 25.40 -28.76
C ASN A 54 11.07 24.71 -27.39
N THR A 55 10.90 25.47 -26.31
CA THR A 55 10.80 24.91 -24.95
C THR A 55 9.62 23.96 -24.82
N ALA A 56 8.44 24.31 -25.34
CA ALA A 56 7.26 23.45 -25.33
C ALA A 56 7.47 22.15 -26.13
N LEU A 57 8.13 22.22 -27.29
CA LEU A 57 8.45 21.04 -28.09
C LEU A 57 9.42 20.09 -27.36
N VAL A 58 10.44 20.64 -26.67
CA VAL A 58 11.37 19.85 -25.86
C VAL A 58 10.63 19.17 -24.71
N MET A 59 9.78 19.90 -23.99
CA MET A 59 9.00 19.35 -22.87
C MET A 59 8.01 18.27 -23.34
N ALA A 60 7.35 18.48 -24.49
CA ALA A 60 6.47 17.48 -25.08
C ALA A 60 7.24 16.21 -25.50
N GLY A 61 8.42 16.37 -26.10
CA GLY A 61 9.29 15.24 -26.45
C GLY A 61 9.76 14.46 -25.23
N LEU A 62 10.12 15.15 -24.14
CA LEU A 62 10.50 14.53 -22.87
C LEU A 62 9.33 13.76 -22.25
N ALA A 63 8.14 14.36 -22.21
CA ALA A 63 6.93 13.72 -21.70
C ALA A 63 6.57 12.47 -22.51
N LEU A 64 6.61 12.56 -23.84
CA LEU A 64 6.31 11.43 -24.73
C LEU A 64 7.31 10.29 -24.52
N THR A 65 8.59 10.62 -24.35
CA THR A 65 9.64 9.62 -24.09
C THR A 65 9.42 8.94 -22.74
N ALA A 66 9.11 9.70 -21.69
CA ALA A 66 8.79 9.14 -20.37
C ALA A 66 7.57 8.21 -20.44
N LEU A 67 6.51 8.61 -21.14
CA LEU A 67 5.32 7.79 -21.36
C LEU A 67 5.64 6.52 -22.16
N ALA A 68 6.47 6.61 -23.19
CA ALA A 68 6.90 5.45 -23.97
C ALA A 68 7.68 4.45 -23.11
N VAL A 69 8.57 4.93 -22.23
CA VAL A 69 9.33 4.08 -21.29
C VAL A 69 8.38 3.40 -20.29
N ILE A 70 7.47 4.15 -19.66
CA ILE A 70 6.49 3.61 -18.71
C ILE A 70 5.59 2.58 -19.41
N GLY A 71 5.08 2.92 -20.60
CA GLY A 71 4.22 2.04 -21.39
C GLY A 71 4.94 0.74 -21.78
N THR A 72 6.19 0.84 -22.20
CA THR A 72 7.02 -0.33 -22.54
C THR A 72 7.26 -1.21 -21.30
N MET A 73 7.54 -0.61 -20.14
CA MET A 73 7.72 -1.33 -18.89
C MET A 73 6.44 -2.09 -18.48
N VAL A 74 5.28 -1.41 -18.52
CA VAL A 74 3.98 -2.01 -18.21
C VAL A 74 3.66 -3.14 -19.18
N TRP A 75 3.88 -2.92 -20.48
CA TRP A 75 3.67 -3.93 -21.51
C TRP A 75 4.57 -5.15 -21.31
N MET A 76 5.85 -4.95 -21.01
CA MET A 76 6.80 -6.03 -20.73
C MET A 76 6.39 -6.82 -19.48
N MET A 77 6.02 -6.14 -18.39
CA MET A 77 5.56 -6.79 -17.16
C MET A 77 4.29 -7.61 -17.40
N ALA A 78 3.32 -7.06 -18.12
CA ALA A 78 2.06 -7.74 -18.42
C ALA A 78 2.26 -8.97 -19.31
N THR A 79 3.06 -8.83 -20.37
CA THR A 79 3.36 -9.95 -21.29
C THR A 79 4.14 -11.06 -20.61
N PHE A 80 5.11 -10.71 -19.77
CA PHE A 80 5.89 -11.68 -19.00
C PHE A 80 5.06 -12.36 -17.91
N ALA A 81 4.23 -11.63 -17.17
CA ALA A 81 3.31 -12.23 -16.21
C ALA A 81 2.32 -13.18 -16.89
N ALA A 82 1.81 -12.81 -18.07
CA ALA A 82 0.92 -13.66 -18.85
C ALA A 82 1.63 -14.89 -19.44
N SER A 83 2.92 -14.80 -19.79
CA SER A 83 3.69 -15.96 -20.25
C SER A 83 4.01 -16.91 -19.09
N GLN A 84 4.41 -16.39 -17.94
CA GLN A 84 4.64 -17.20 -16.73
C GLN A 84 3.38 -17.95 -16.29
N ARG A 85 2.22 -17.28 -16.23
CA ARG A 85 0.95 -17.94 -15.89
C ARG A 85 0.58 -19.08 -16.84
N ARG A 86 0.97 -18.98 -18.13
CA ARG A 86 0.75 -20.03 -19.13
C ARG A 86 1.77 -21.17 -19.01
N ALA A 87 2.98 -20.87 -18.56
CA ALA A 87 4.05 -21.86 -18.37
C ALA A 87 3.92 -22.64 -17.05
N LEU A 88 3.26 -22.06 -16.04
CA LEU A 88 3.03 -22.74 -14.78
C LEU A 88 1.86 -23.73 -14.89
N PRO A 89 2.02 -24.97 -14.39
CA PRO A 89 0.90 -25.88 -14.26
C PRO A 89 -0.14 -25.30 -13.29
N ALA A 90 -1.42 -25.64 -13.50
CA ALA A 90 -2.47 -25.28 -12.56
C ALA A 90 -2.13 -25.86 -11.18
N LEU A 91 -2.26 -25.05 -10.13
CA LEU A 91 -2.05 -25.51 -8.75
C LEU A 91 -3.01 -26.64 -8.45
N THR A 92 -2.52 -27.68 -7.77
CA THR A 92 -3.38 -28.77 -7.35
C THR A 92 -4.34 -28.28 -6.24
N PRO A 93 -5.49 -28.95 -6.05
CA PRO A 93 -6.38 -28.67 -4.92
C PRO A 93 -5.62 -28.70 -3.58
N GLN A 94 -4.66 -29.60 -3.42
CA GLN A 94 -3.83 -29.72 -2.22
C GLN A 94 -2.91 -28.50 -1.99
N GLN A 95 -2.42 -27.86 -3.06
CA GLN A 95 -1.58 -26.67 -2.96
C GLN A 95 -2.36 -25.38 -2.67
N THR A 96 -3.68 -25.40 -2.90
CA THR A 96 -4.57 -24.25 -2.66
C THR A 96 -5.44 -24.43 -1.42
N MET A 97 -5.37 -25.59 -0.76
CA MET A 97 -6.11 -25.85 0.46
C MET A 97 -5.66 -24.87 1.57
N PRO A 98 -6.63 -24.19 2.24
CA PRO A 98 -6.34 -23.45 3.45
C PRO A 98 -5.72 -24.37 4.50
N LEU A 99 -4.44 -24.16 4.80
CA LEU A 99 -3.75 -24.94 5.81
C LEU A 99 -4.05 -24.33 7.18
N VAL A 100 -4.96 -24.95 7.93
CA VAL A 100 -5.12 -24.62 9.35
C VAL A 100 -4.04 -25.36 10.11
N PRO A 101 -3.12 -24.67 10.81
CA PRO A 101 -2.10 -25.34 11.60
C PRO A 101 -2.74 -26.24 12.68
N PRO A 102 -2.04 -27.31 13.10
CA PRO A 102 -2.51 -28.12 14.22
C PRO A 102 -2.55 -27.26 15.49
N PRO A 103 -3.47 -27.55 16.43
CA PRO A 103 -3.59 -26.80 17.68
C PRO A 103 -2.29 -26.86 18.51
N PRO A 104 -1.99 -25.83 19.32
CA PRO A 104 -2.85 -24.68 19.65
C PRO A 104 -2.81 -23.57 18.60
N ASN A 105 -3.99 -23.16 18.14
CA ASN A 105 -4.14 -22.03 17.22
C ASN A 105 -4.14 -20.70 17.99
N LEU A 106 -3.71 -19.62 17.32
CA LEU A 106 -3.86 -18.27 17.85
C LEU A 106 -5.35 -17.96 18.05
N GLN A 107 -5.70 -17.49 19.24
CA GLN A 107 -7.02 -16.95 19.53
C GLN A 107 -7.23 -15.68 18.71
N ALA A 108 -8.28 -15.64 17.89
CA ALA A 108 -8.51 -14.56 16.93
C ALA A 108 -8.78 -13.21 17.61
N ASP A 109 -9.55 -13.21 18.69
CA ASP A 109 -9.84 -12.03 19.50
C ASP A 109 -9.89 -12.39 20.99
N PRO A 110 -8.76 -12.30 21.71
CA PRO A 110 -8.72 -12.66 23.12
C PRO A 110 -9.53 -11.72 24.00
N TYR A 111 -9.74 -10.46 23.60
CA TYR A 111 -10.45 -9.48 24.43
C TYR A 111 -11.95 -9.69 24.37
N ALA A 112 -12.51 -9.91 23.17
CA ALA A 112 -13.94 -10.24 23.04
C ALA A 112 -14.29 -11.53 23.78
N ASP A 113 -13.39 -12.52 23.76
CA ASP A 113 -13.60 -13.79 24.47
C ASP A 113 -13.56 -13.60 25.99
N LEU A 114 -12.61 -12.81 26.51
CA LEU A 114 -12.56 -12.45 27.92
C LEU A 114 -13.82 -11.68 28.36
N ASP A 115 -14.32 -10.78 27.53
CA ASP A 115 -15.53 -10.01 27.86
C ASP A 115 -16.79 -10.89 27.86
N ARG A 116 -16.88 -11.88 26.96
CA ARG A 116 -17.95 -12.88 27.00
C ARG A 116 -17.91 -13.73 28.26
N GLU A 117 -16.74 -14.20 28.66
CA GLU A 117 -16.55 -14.97 29.90
C GLU A 117 -16.89 -14.13 31.13
N ARG A 118 -16.45 -12.87 31.18
CA ARG A 118 -16.79 -11.94 32.27
C ARG A 118 -18.29 -11.70 32.35
N ALA A 119 -18.96 -11.48 31.22
CA ALA A 119 -20.41 -11.26 31.19
C ALA A 119 -21.18 -12.51 31.67
N ALA A 120 -20.76 -13.70 31.27
CA ALA A 120 -21.35 -14.95 31.74
C ALA A 120 -21.14 -15.15 33.26
N ALA A 121 -19.94 -14.87 33.77
CA ALA A 121 -19.64 -14.94 35.19
C ALA A 121 -20.48 -13.93 35.99
N GLU A 122 -20.59 -12.69 35.52
CA GLU A 122 -21.39 -11.65 36.17
C GLU A 122 -22.88 -12.03 36.21
N ALA A 123 -23.42 -12.56 35.11
CA ALA A 123 -24.80 -13.05 35.06
C ALA A 123 -25.05 -14.18 36.07
N HIS A 124 -24.08 -15.07 36.26
CA HIS A 124 -24.16 -16.14 37.27
C HIS A 124 -24.07 -15.64 38.72
N LEU A 125 -23.33 -14.56 38.98
CA LEU A 125 -23.14 -14.00 40.32
C LEU A 125 -24.28 -13.08 40.75
N SER A 126 -24.83 -12.30 39.82
CA SER A 126 -25.88 -11.32 40.07
C SER A 126 -27.30 -11.87 39.90
N GLY A 127 -27.45 -13.04 39.27
CA GLY A 127 -28.74 -13.64 38.94
C GLY A 127 -29.21 -14.72 39.91
N TYR A 128 -30.52 -14.89 39.99
CA TYR A 128 -31.15 -16.07 40.56
C TYR A 128 -31.09 -17.24 39.56
N GLY A 129 -31.11 -18.47 40.06
CA GLY A 129 -31.25 -19.64 39.19
C GLY A 129 -31.22 -20.93 39.97
N TYR A 130 -30.91 -22.03 39.30
CA TYR A 130 -30.71 -23.34 39.93
C TYR A 130 -29.29 -23.84 39.66
N ARG A 131 -28.69 -24.49 40.65
CA ARG A 131 -27.36 -25.10 40.52
C ARG A 131 -27.40 -26.50 39.90
N ASP A 132 -28.55 -27.15 39.95
CA ASP A 132 -28.78 -28.51 39.47
C ASP A 132 -29.89 -28.53 38.41
N GLU A 133 -29.81 -29.48 37.49
CA GLU A 133 -30.81 -29.67 36.44
C GLU A 133 -32.18 -30.06 37.01
N ALA A 134 -32.19 -30.83 38.11
CA ALA A 134 -33.40 -31.22 38.83
C ALA A 134 -34.06 -30.07 39.59
N ARG A 135 -33.46 -28.87 39.59
CA ARG A 135 -33.98 -27.64 40.24
C ARG A 135 -34.28 -27.79 41.73
N THR A 136 -33.53 -28.63 42.43
CA THR A 136 -33.69 -28.84 43.87
C THR A 136 -32.87 -27.84 44.69
N ARG A 137 -31.85 -27.21 44.09
CA ARG A 137 -30.96 -26.26 44.77
C ARG A 137 -30.98 -24.91 44.08
N ALA A 138 -31.69 -23.96 44.69
CA ALA A 138 -31.73 -22.58 44.22
C ALA A 138 -30.37 -21.88 44.44
N ARG A 139 -29.98 -21.07 43.47
CA ARG A 139 -28.92 -20.08 43.53
C ARG A 139 -29.55 -18.71 43.73
N ILE A 140 -29.03 -17.97 44.69
CA ILE A 140 -29.35 -16.56 44.91
C ILE A 140 -28.16 -15.70 44.47
N PRO A 141 -28.41 -14.43 44.09
CA PRO A 141 -27.35 -13.47 43.82
C PRO A 141 -26.39 -13.37 45.00
N ILE A 142 -25.10 -13.18 44.73
CA ILE A 142 -24.09 -13.18 45.78
C ILE A 142 -24.28 -12.03 46.78
N GLY A 143 -24.71 -10.85 46.32
CA GLY A 143 -25.06 -9.74 47.20
C GLY A 143 -26.20 -10.09 48.16
N ARG A 144 -27.21 -10.85 47.67
CA ARG A 144 -28.29 -11.37 48.50
C ARG A 144 -27.78 -12.36 49.54
N ALA A 145 -26.88 -13.26 49.14
CA ALA A 145 -26.28 -14.20 50.08
C ALA A 145 -25.52 -13.49 51.21
N MET A 146 -24.75 -12.44 50.89
CA MET A 146 -24.03 -11.65 51.89
C MET A 146 -24.99 -10.94 52.87
N ASP A 147 -26.07 -10.34 52.36
CA ASP A 147 -27.10 -9.68 53.17
C ASP A 147 -27.74 -10.65 54.19
N LEU A 148 -28.01 -11.89 53.78
CA LEU A 148 -28.57 -12.91 54.67
C LEU A 148 -27.57 -13.34 55.75
N VAL A 149 -26.29 -13.42 55.43
CA VAL A 149 -25.24 -13.80 56.40
C VAL A 149 -25.11 -12.76 57.52
N ILE A 150 -25.31 -11.47 57.22
CA ILE A 150 -25.25 -10.40 58.23
C ILE A 150 -26.59 -10.17 58.95
N GLY A 151 -27.59 -11.04 58.74
CA GLY A 151 -28.88 -11.02 59.44
C GLY A 151 -29.95 -10.09 58.85
N ARG A 152 -29.80 -9.63 57.60
CA ARG A 152 -30.85 -8.88 56.90
C ARG A 152 -32.00 -9.81 56.49
N SER A 153 -33.24 -9.31 56.48
CA SER A 153 -34.43 -10.14 56.27
C SER A 153 -34.49 -10.80 54.89
N LEU A 154 -35.25 -11.91 54.81
CA LEU A 154 -35.46 -12.70 53.60
C LEU A 154 -36.40 -12.03 52.58
N ASP A 155 -36.99 -10.89 52.92
CA ASP A 155 -37.89 -10.14 52.05
C ASP A 155 -37.14 -9.49 50.88
N ALA A 156 -37.70 -9.58 49.69
CA ALA A 156 -37.12 -8.96 48.50
C ALA A 156 -36.93 -7.47 48.74
N ALA A 157 -35.73 -6.93 48.48
CA ALA A 157 -35.54 -5.49 48.45
C ALA A 157 -36.48 -4.95 47.35
N GLU A 158 -37.45 -4.13 47.72
CA GLU A 158 -38.37 -3.53 46.76
C GLU A 158 -37.54 -2.81 45.67
N PRO A 159 -37.92 -2.91 44.40
CA PRO A 159 -37.27 -2.17 43.33
C PRO A 159 -37.69 -0.69 43.41
N GLY A 160 -37.19 0.04 44.41
CA GLY A 160 -37.62 1.41 44.66
C GLY A 160 -36.79 2.23 45.65
N ASP A 161 -35.98 1.62 46.53
CA ASP A 161 -35.22 2.38 47.52
C ASP A 161 -33.74 2.49 47.13
N ARG A 162 -33.43 3.51 46.32
CA ARG A 162 -32.09 4.06 46.10
C ARG A 162 -32.17 5.57 46.13
#